data_AF-A0A924FEP7-F1
#
_entry.id   AF-A0A924FEP7-F1
#
_cell.length_a   1.000
_cell.length_b   1.000
_cell.length_c   1.000
_cell.angle_alpha   90.00
_cell.angle_beta   90.00
_cell.angle_gamma   90.00
#
_symmetry.space_group_name_H-M   'P 1'
#
loop_
_entity.id
_entity.type
_entity.pdbx_description
1 polymer ?
#
loop_
_entity_poly.entity_id
_entity_poly.type
_entity_poly.pdbx_seq_one_letter_code
_entity_poly.pdbx_strand_id
1 'polypeptide(L)'
;MYSGHGPSGYVHCQSAETTFELYYEFGGGDCVATLYVPGPENWEKQTKLPLEKREEVLSFIGRQVVKHQTTGGKGYFKIEGDWLTIYV
;
A
#
# COMPACT_ATOMS: atom_id res chain seq x y z
N MET A 1 0.34 7.92 7.22
CA MET A 1 -0.38 7.69 8.50
C MET A 1 -1.40 6.59 8.29
N TYR A 2 -1.82 5.84 9.31
CA TYR A 2 -2.88 4.82 9.17
C TYR A 2 -4.16 5.26 9.89
N SER A 3 -5.32 4.97 9.33
CA SER A 3 -6.60 5.09 10.03
C SER A 3 -7.46 3.85 9.77
N GLY A 4 -8.04 3.25 10.79
CA GLY A 4 -8.90 2.07 10.61
C GLY A 4 -9.74 1.79 11.85
N HIS A 5 -10.84 1.05 11.64
CA HIS A 5 -11.69 0.46 12.68
C HIS A 5 -11.93 -1.00 12.31
N GLY A 6 -11.48 -1.94 13.14
CA GLY A 6 -11.66 -3.37 12.87
C GLY A 6 -10.64 -3.93 11.85
N PRO A 7 -11.04 -4.85 10.95
CA PRO A 7 -10.12 -5.58 10.07
C PRO A 7 -9.70 -4.80 8.82
N SER A 8 -10.11 -3.53 8.66
CA SER A 8 -9.78 -2.73 7.48
C SER A 8 -9.50 -1.27 7.83
N GLY A 9 -8.93 -0.55 6.88
CA GLY A 9 -8.61 0.86 7.03
C GLY A 9 -7.97 1.47 5.79
N TYR A 10 -7.24 2.56 6.02
CA TYR A 10 -6.58 3.33 4.98
C TYR A 10 -5.13 3.64 5.35
N VAL A 11 -4.26 3.57 4.34
CA VAL A 11 -2.89 4.08 4.35
C VAL A 11 -2.89 5.46 3.71
N HIS A 12 -2.66 6.49 4.52
CA HIS A 12 -2.53 7.88 4.08
C HIS A 12 -1.13 8.15 3.59
N CYS A 13 -1.02 8.42 2.29
CA CYS A 13 0.20 8.78 1.59
C CYS A 13 0.23 10.30 1.39
N GLN A 14 1.21 10.97 1.99
CA GLN A 14 1.37 12.42 1.90
C GLN A 14 2.80 12.76 1.52
N SER A 15 2.94 13.64 0.53
CA SER A 15 4.21 14.22 0.06
C SER A 15 4.00 15.70 -0.27
N ALA A 16 5.07 16.39 -0.65
CA ALA A 16 4.95 17.77 -1.15
C ALA A 16 4.19 17.86 -2.48
N GLU A 17 4.20 16.79 -3.29
CA GLU A 17 3.59 16.75 -4.63
C GLU A 17 2.13 16.30 -4.61
N THR A 18 1.73 15.44 -3.67
CA THR A 18 0.38 14.86 -3.64
C THR A 18 -0.03 14.35 -2.26
N THR A 19 -1.33 14.15 -2.09
CA THR A 19 -1.94 13.40 -0.98
C THR A 19 -3.00 12.45 -1.54
N PHE A 20 -2.95 11.18 -1.13
CA PHE A 20 -3.95 10.17 -1.46
C PHE A 20 -4.00 9.09 -0.38
N GLU A 21 -5.06 8.28 -0.40
CA GLU A 21 -5.25 7.18 0.53
C GLU A 21 -5.42 5.85 -0.21
N LEU A 22 -4.95 4.78 0.42
CA LEU A 22 -5.08 3.40 -0.08
C LEU A 22 -5.87 2.57 0.91
N TYR A 23 -6.99 2.01 0.47
CA TYR A 23 -7.76 1.08 1.28
C TYR A 23 -6.96 -0.19 1.54
N TYR A 24 -7.06 -0.75 2.75
CA TYR A 24 -6.47 -2.04 3.09
C TYR A 24 -7.40 -2.90 3.93
N GLU A 25 -7.20 -4.20 3.83
CA GLU A 25 -7.82 -5.20 4.71
C GLU A 25 -6.74 -6.11 5.28
N PHE A 26 -6.89 -6.49 6.55
CA PHE A 26 -6.05 -7.52 7.16
C PHE A 26 -6.39 -8.89 6.57
N GLY A 27 -5.35 -9.65 6.28
CA GLY A 27 -5.45 -11.00 5.76
C GLY A 27 -5.50 -12.06 6.87
N GLY A 28 -5.41 -13.32 6.45
CA GLY A 28 -5.21 -14.47 7.32
C GLY A 28 -4.07 -15.37 6.83
N GLY A 29 -3.63 -16.30 7.67
CA GLY A 29 -2.45 -17.12 7.40
C GLY A 29 -1.19 -16.27 7.35
N ASP A 30 -0.40 -16.43 6.28
CA ASP A 30 0.84 -15.66 6.08
C ASP A 30 0.59 -14.28 5.46
N CYS A 31 -0.66 -13.95 5.07
CA CYS A 31 -1.02 -12.64 4.57
C CYS A 31 -1.34 -11.70 5.74
N VAL A 32 -0.53 -10.65 5.89
CA VAL A 32 -0.74 -9.62 6.91
C VAL A 32 -1.82 -8.66 6.47
N ALA A 33 -1.65 -8.05 5.29
CA ALA A 33 -2.61 -7.07 4.78
C ALA A 33 -2.55 -6.99 3.27
N THR A 34 -3.69 -6.70 2.65
CA THR A 34 -3.81 -6.41 1.23
C THR A 34 -4.27 -4.98 1.05
N LEU A 35 -3.49 -4.17 0.34
CA LEU A 35 -3.82 -2.81 -0.03
C LEU A 35 -4.39 -2.81 -1.45
N TYR A 36 -5.51 -2.13 -1.65
CA TYR A 36 -6.02 -1.80 -2.97
C TYR A 36 -5.25 -0.60 -3.51
N VAL A 37 -4.58 -0.78 -4.65
CA VAL A 37 -3.74 0.23 -5.29
C VAL A 37 -4.29 0.59 -6.66
N PRO A 38 -4.29 1.86 -7.07
CA PRO A 38 -4.79 2.25 -8.38
C PRO A 38 -4.02 1.53 -9.50
N GLY A 39 -4.75 0.88 -10.40
CA GLY A 39 -4.20 0.32 -11.64
C GLY A 39 -3.61 1.39 -12.55
N PRO A 40 -2.81 1.01 -13.57
CA PRO A 40 -2.15 1.96 -14.48
C PRO A 40 -3.08 3.00 -15.10
N GLU A 41 -4.30 2.58 -15.48
CA GLU A 41 -5.31 3.43 -16.11
C GLU A 41 -5.94 4.47 -15.16
N ASN A 42 -5.90 4.22 -13.85
CA ASN A 42 -6.49 5.07 -12.82
C ASN A 42 -5.45 5.80 -11.98
N TRP A 43 -4.16 5.45 -12.12
CA TRP A 43 -3.07 5.91 -11.27
C TRP A 43 -2.96 7.44 -11.23
N GLU A 44 -2.77 8.08 -12.37
CA GLU A 44 -2.55 9.53 -12.42
C GLU A 44 -3.80 10.30 -11.96
N LYS A 45 -4.99 9.76 -12.27
CA LYS A 45 -6.26 10.35 -11.86
C LYS A 45 -6.42 10.38 -10.34
N GLN A 46 -6.10 9.27 -9.67
CA GLN A 46 -6.30 9.09 -8.23
C GLN A 46 -5.13 9.61 -7.38
N THR A 47 -3.89 9.49 -7.86
CA THR A 47 -2.69 9.85 -7.08
C THR A 47 -2.08 11.18 -7.47
N LYS A 48 -2.43 11.74 -8.63
CA LYS A 48 -1.78 12.92 -9.23
C LYS A 48 -0.28 12.74 -9.50
N LEU A 49 0.23 11.52 -9.42
CA LEU A 49 1.62 11.19 -9.74
C LEU A 49 1.70 10.60 -11.16
N PRO A 50 2.80 10.87 -11.89
CA PRO A 50 3.06 10.22 -13.17
C PRO A 50 3.04 8.70 -13.06
N LEU A 51 2.53 8.01 -14.09
CA LEU A 51 2.49 6.54 -14.12
C LEU A 51 3.87 5.90 -13.96
N GLU A 52 4.93 6.53 -14.48
CA GLU A 52 6.32 6.09 -14.32
C GLU A 52 6.77 5.99 -12.85
N LYS A 53 6.20 6.81 -11.96
CA LYS A 53 6.51 6.76 -10.52
C LYS A 53 5.75 5.66 -9.77
N ARG A 54 4.79 4.97 -10.42
CA ARG A 54 3.90 4.01 -9.76
C ARG A 54 4.67 2.91 -9.04
N GLU A 55 5.59 2.25 -9.73
CA GLU A 55 6.33 1.13 -9.16
C GLU A 55 7.22 1.57 -7.99
N GLU A 56 7.89 2.72 -8.13
CA GLU A 56 8.73 3.29 -7.08
C GLU A 56 7.93 3.61 -5.81
N VAL A 57 6.79 4.30 -5.98
CA VAL A 57 5.91 4.72 -4.88
C VAL A 57 5.30 3.52 -4.18
N LEU A 58 4.76 2.56 -4.95
CA LEU A 58 4.20 1.33 -4.37
C LEU A 58 5.27 0.50 -3.67
N SER A 59 6.48 0.42 -4.22
CA SER A 59 7.60 -0.24 -3.55
C SER A 59 8.00 0.45 -2.26
N PHE A 60 7.98 1.78 -2.22
CA PHE A 60 8.23 2.53 -1.00
C PHE A 60 7.16 2.24 0.06
N ILE A 61 5.88 2.31 -0.32
CA ILE A 61 4.75 2.00 0.57
C ILE A 61 4.89 0.57 1.10
N GLY A 62 5.11 -0.42 0.23
CA GLY A 62 5.28 -1.82 0.62
C GLY A 62 6.40 -2.01 1.65
N ARG A 63 7.57 -1.39 1.45
CA ARG A 63 8.67 -1.41 2.44
C ARG A 63 8.28 -0.79 3.78
N GLN A 64 7.56 0.34 3.77
CA GLN A 64 7.10 0.98 5.00
C GLN A 64 6.07 0.11 5.74
N VAL A 65 5.14 -0.50 5.01
CA VAL A 65 4.11 -1.36 5.60
C VAL A 65 4.75 -2.63 6.17
N VAL A 66 5.66 -3.31 5.45
CA VAL A 66 6.41 -4.45 5.99
C VAL A 66 7.11 -4.07 7.29
N LYS A 67 7.83 -2.94 7.31
CA LYS A 67 8.56 -2.49 8.49
C LYS A 67 7.65 -2.25 9.70
N HIS A 68 6.44 -1.73 9.49
CA HIS A 68 5.52 -1.36 10.57
C HIS A 68 4.59 -2.50 11.00
N GLN A 69 4.15 -3.35 10.07
CA GLN A 69 3.09 -4.32 10.30
C GLN A 69 3.58 -5.77 10.45
N THR A 70 4.87 -6.04 10.21
CA THR A 70 5.44 -7.40 10.39
C THR A 70 6.39 -7.44 11.58
N THR A 71 6.48 -8.59 12.25
CA THR A 71 7.34 -8.76 13.43
C THR A 71 8.81 -8.55 13.06
N GLY A 72 9.40 -7.46 13.55
CA GLY A 72 10.79 -7.11 13.28
C GLY A 72 11.09 -6.71 11.83
N GLY A 73 10.06 -6.38 11.03
CA GLY A 73 10.23 -5.98 9.63
C GLY A 73 10.73 -7.09 8.70
N LYS A 74 10.51 -8.35 9.06
CA LYS A 74 11.04 -9.54 8.34
C LYS A 74 10.16 -10.06 7.20
N GLY A 75 9.01 -9.43 6.95
CA GLY A 75 8.12 -9.85 5.87
C GLY A 75 8.57 -9.39 4.49
N TYR A 76 7.70 -9.60 3.51
CA TYR A 76 7.87 -9.15 2.13
C TYR A 76 6.54 -8.65 1.56
N PHE A 77 6.59 -8.02 0.39
CA PHE A 77 5.38 -7.58 -0.32
C PHE A 77 5.41 -8.00 -1.78
N LYS A 78 4.23 -8.12 -2.38
CA LYS A 78 4.03 -8.32 -3.81
C LYS A 78 3.11 -7.25 -4.36
N ILE A 79 3.37 -6.80 -5.59
CA ILE A 79 2.51 -5.88 -6.33
C ILE A 79 1.98 -6.65 -7.53
N GLU A 80 0.67 -6.88 -7.57
CA GLU A 80 0.02 -7.71 -8.59
C GLU A 80 -1.26 -7.01 -9.06
N GLY A 81 -1.18 -6.38 -10.25
CA GLY A 81 -2.27 -5.56 -10.79
C GLY A 81 -2.61 -4.41 -9.84
N ASP A 82 -3.82 -4.45 -9.30
CA ASP A 82 -4.41 -3.44 -8.41
C ASP A 82 -4.22 -3.78 -6.93
N TRP A 83 -3.33 -4.73 -6.63
CA TRP A 83 -3.09 -5.20 -5.28
C TRP A 83 -1.63 -5.01 -4.86
N LEU A 84 -1.45 -4.56 -3.63
CA LEU A 84 -0.19 -4.63 -2.90
C LEU A 84 -0.41 -5.46 -1.64
N THR A 85 0.16 -6.67 -1.62
CA THR A 85 -0.09 -7.64 -0.55
C THR A 85 1.17 -7.82 0.30
N ILE A 86 1.00 -7.80 1.61
CA ILE A 86 2.05 -7.92 2.63
C ILE A 86 2.00 -9.31 3.24
N TYR A 87 3.16 -9.95 3.34
CA TYR A 87 3.34 -11.28 3.91
C TYR A 87 4.36 -11.26 5.05
N VAL A 88 4.32 -12.26 5.92
CA VAL A 88 5.35 -12.57 6.94
C VAL A 88 6.28 -13.69 6.51
#